data_AF-A0A2E9Y600-F1
#
_entry.id   AF-A0A2E9Y600-F1
#
_cell.length_a   1.000
_cell.length_b   1.000
_cell.length_c   1.000
_cell.angle_alpha   90.00
_cell.angle_beta   90.00
_cell.angle_gamma   90.00
#
_symmetry.space_group_name_H-M   'P 1'
#
loop_
_entity.id
_entity.type
_entity.pdbx_description
1 polymer ?
#
loop_
_entity_poly.entity_id
_entity_poly.type
_entity_poly.pdbx_seq_one_letter_code
_entity_poly.pdbx_strand_id
1 'polypeptide(L)'
;MGIARDITERLEAEQAPADQRDELESLNAQKNRPFSIIAHDLRTPFNSLLGFSGILSENAADFALKDVSEYARMMHQSAGQANALLENLLDW
;
A
#
# COMPACT_ATOMS: atom_id res chain seq x y z
N MET A 1 0.32 47.82 -31.25
CA MET A 1 0.59 46.40 -30.92
C MET A 1 0.46 46.17 -29.40
N GLY A 2 -0.68 46.56 -28.78
CA GLY A 2 -0.86 46.46 -27.32
C GLY A 2 -1.87 45.38 -26.89
N ILE A 3 -2.84 45.07 -27.76
CA ILE A 3 -4.00 44.22 -27.42
C ILE A 3 -3.61 42.73 -27.31
N ALA A 4 -2.65 42.27 -28.12
CA ALA A 4 -2.19 40.88 -28.07
C ALA A 4 -1.46 40.53 -26.76
N ARG A 5 -0.74 41.51 -26.18
CA ARG A 5 0.04 41.31 -24.95
C ARG A 5 -0.87 41.21 -23.71
N ASP A 6 -1.93 42.02 -23.71
CA ASP A 6 -2.96 42.05 -22.67
C ASP A 6 -3.76 40.74 -22.61
N ILE A 7 -4.09 40.17 -23.78
CA ILE A 7 -4.79 38.87 -23.86
C ILE A 7 -3.89 37.72 -23.39
N THR A 8 -2.60 37.74 -23.71
CA THR A 8 -1.64 36.71 -23.25
C THR A 8 -1.45 36.75 -21.74
N GLU A 9 -1.22 37.93 -21.16
CA GLU A 9 -1.05 38.07 -19.69
C GLU A 9 -2.29 37.60 -18.93
N ARG A 10 -3.49 37.87 -19.46
CA ARG A 10 -4.74 37.45 -18.81
C ARG A 10 -4.99 35.95 -18.94
N LEU A 11 -4.64 35.34 -20.08
CA LEU A 11 -4.75 33.88 -20.26
C LEU A 11 -3.76 33.14 -19.36
N GLU A 12 -2.51 33.60 -19.26
CA GLU A 12 -1.48 32.99 -18.41
C GLU A 12 -1.84 33.10 -16.92
N ALA A 13 -2.40 34.23 -16.49
CA ALA A 13 -2.87 34.43 -15.12
C ALA A 13 -4.08 33.56 -14.76
N GLU A 14 -4.93 33.23 -15.74
CA GLU A 14 -6.08 32.33 -15.55
C GLU A 14 -5.72 30.84 -15.67
N GLN A 15 -4.67 30.49 -16.43
CA GLN A 15 -4.20 29.11 -16.62
C GLN A 15 -3.26 28.62 -15.49
N ALA A 16 -2.37 29.47 -14.99
CA ALA A 16 -1.43 29.08 -13.92
C ALA A 16 -2.11 28.51 -12.65
N PRO A 17 -3.26 29.04 -12.18
CA PRO A 17 -3.99 28.47 -11.05
C PRO A 17 -4.69 27.13 -11.35
N ALA A 18 -5.07 26.90 -12.61
CA ALA A 18 -5.71 25.66 -13.05
C ALA A 18 -4.68 24.53 -13.12
N ASP A 19 -3.52 24.78 -13.72
CA ASP A 19 -2.43 23.81 -13.81
C ASP A 19 -1.92 23.41 -12.41
N GLN A 20 -1.77 24.38 -11.50
CA GLN A 20 -1.39 24.11 -10.11
C GLN A 20 -2.46 23.30 -9.35
N ARG A 21 -3.75 23.52 -9.64
CA ARG A 21 -4.84 22.74 -9.03
C ARG A 21 -4.84 21.30 -9.52
N ASP A 22 -4.67 21.09 -10.82
CA ASP A 22 -4.62 19.76 -11.42
C ASP A 22 -3.38 18.99 -10.94
N GLU A 23 -2.24 19.67 -10.78
CA GLU A 23 -1.03 19.09 -10.20
C GLU A 23 -1.22 18.72 -8.72
N LEU A 24 -1.85 19.59 -7.93
CA LEU A 24 -2.18 19.31 -6.53
C LEU A 24 -3.20 18.17 -6.38
N GLU A 25 -4.23 18.12 -7.21
CA GLU A 25 -5.22 17.03 -7.21
C GLU A 25 -4.57 15.71 -7.63
N SER A 26 -3.67 15.72 -8.63
CA SER A 26 -2.87 14.56 -9.01
C SER A 26 -1.97 14.08 -7.88
N LEU A 27 -1.30 15.01 -7.17
CA LEU A 27 -0.49 14.69 -5.98
C LEU A 27 -1.35 14.09 -4.86
N ASN A 28 -2.53 14.66 -4.61
CA ASN A 28 -3.43 14.24 -3.54
C ASN A 28 -4.14 12.90 -3.86
N ALA A 29 -4.40 12.63 -5.15
CA ALA A 29 -4.94 11.36 -5.63
C ALA A 29 -3.94 10.21 -5.52
N GLN A 30 -2.63 10.48 -5.66
CA GLN A 30 -1.57 9.50 -5.40
C GLN A 30 -1.51 9.13 -3.92
N LYS A 31 -1.79 10.07 -3.01
CA LYS A 31 -1.77 9.87 -1.56
C LYS A 31 -2.92 9.01 -1.01
N ASN A 32 -4.07 8.96 -1.70
CA ASN A 32 -5.30 8.30 -1.22
C ASN A 32 -5.61 6.92 -1.84
N ARG A 33 -4.89 6.52 -2.91
CA ARG A 33 -4.97 5.16 -3.46
C ARG A 33 -4.37 4.02 -2.62
N PRO A 34 -3.49 4.20 -1.60
CA PRO A 34 -2.74 3.07 -1.06
C PRO A 34 -3.57 2.17 -0.13
N PHE A 35 -4.54 2.70 0.62
CA PHE A 35 -5.17 1.92 1.70
C PHE A 35 -5.97 0.70 1.24
N SER A 36 -6.79 0.81 0.20
CA SER A 36 -7.60 -0.32 -0.29
C SER A 36 -6.74 -1.41 -0.93
N ILE A 37 -5.66 -1.02 -1.61
CA ILE A 37 -4.71 -1.94 -2.25
C ILE A 37 -3.89 -2.65 -1.18
N ILE A 38 -3.35 -1.91 -0.22
CA ILE A 38 -2.56 -2.47 0.89
C ILE A 38 -3.42 -3.37 1.78
N ALA A 39 -4.68 -2.99 2.06
CA ALA A 39 -5.59 -3.85 2.81
C ALA A 39 -5.86 -5.19 2.09
N HIS A 40 -5.97 -5.17 0.76
CA HIS A 40 -6.07 -6.39 -0.04
C HIS A 40 -4.77 -7.22 0.05
N ASP A 41 -3.62 -6.56 -0.10
CA ASP A 41 -2.32 -7.23 -0.12
C ASP A 41 -1.90 -7.78 1.25
N LEU A 42 -2.36 -7.16 2.35
CA LEU A 42 -2.21 -7.66 3.72
C LEU A 42 -3.09 -8.89 4.01
N ARG A 43 -4.23 -9.05 3.33
CA ARG A 43 -5.14 -10.19 3.59
C ARG A 43 -4.44 -11.53 3.35
N THR A 44 -3.58 -11.61 2.33
CA THR A 44 -2.86 -12.83 1.98
C THR A 44 -1.92 -13.31 3.09
N PRO A 45 -0.93 -12.53 3.58
CA PRO A 45 -0.05 -12.96 4.65
C PRO A 45 -0.79 -13.21 5.97
N PHE A 46 -1.85 -12.45 6.28
CA PHE A 46 -2.67 -12.71 7.47
C PHE A 46 -3.43 -14.04 7.39
N ASN A 47 -3.99 -14.38 6.24
CA ASN A 47 -4.66 -15.67 6.05
C ASN A 47 -3.69 -16.84 6.21
N SER A 48 -2.46 -16.73 5.69
CA SER A 48 -1.42 -17.73 5.88
C SER A 48 -1.03 -17.88 7.36
N LEU A 49 -0.82 -16.75 8.06
CA LEU A 49 -0.53 -16.75 9.50
C LEU A 49 -1.63 -17.45 10.31
N LEU A 50 -2.89 -17.03 10.11
CA LEU A 50 -4.03 -17.60 10.82
C LEU A 50 -4.19 -19.10 10.50
N GLY A 51 -4.08 -19.49 9.23
CA GLY A 51 -4.20 -20.88 8.80
C GLY A 51 -3.17 -21.79 9.45
N PHE A 52 -1.88 -21.47 9.33
CA PHE A 52 -0.82 -22.28 9.93
C PHE A 52 -0.85 -22.23 11.46
N SER A 53 -1.16 -21.08 12.06
CA SER A 53 -1.33 -20.98 13.52
C SER A 53 -2.50 -21.83 14.02
N GLY A 54 -3.59 -21.93 13.26
CA GLY A 54 -4.75 -22.75 13.61
C GLY A 54 -4.42 -24.23 13.55
N ILE A 55 -3.78 -24.67 12.46
CA ILE A 55 -3.32 -26.06 12.29
C ILE A 55 -2.41 -26.47 13.47
N LEU A 56 -1.44 -25.63 13.81
CA LEU A 56 -0.54 -25.88 14.94
C LEU A 56 -1.26 -25.81 16.28
N SER A 57 -2.16 -24.85 16.49
CA SER A 57 -2.89 -24.71 17.76
C SER A 57 -3.77 -25.92 18.05
N GLU A 58 -4.33 -26.56 17.02
CA GLU A 58 -5.22 -27.70 17.19
C GLU A 58 -4.48 -29.04 17.24
N ASN A 59 -3.43 -29.22 16.41
CA ASN A 59 -2.86 -30.53 16.15
C ASN A 59 -1.32 -30.58 16.30
N ALA A 60 -0.66 -29.59 16.92
CA ALA A 60 0.81 -29.57 17.04
C ALA A 60 1.41 -30.84 17.66
N ALA A 61 0.71 -31.46 18.62
CA ALA A 61 1.18 -32.67 19.29
C ALA A 61 1.20 -33.91 18.37
N ASP A 62 0.40 -33.90 17.30
CA ASP A 62 0.26 -35.00 16.34
C ASP A 62 1.23 -34.88 15.16
N PHE A 63 1.90 -33.73 15.02
CA PHE A 63 2.87 -33.49 13.95
C PHE A 63 4.28 -33.87 14.35
N ALA A 64 5.07 -34.31 13.37
CA ALA A 64 6.50 -34.44 13.56
C ALA A 64 7.13 -33.05 13.75
N LEU A 65 8.19 -32.96 14.55
CA LEU A 65 8.89 -31.70 14.82
C LEU A 65 9.34 -30.97 13.53
N LYS A 66 9.67 -31.72 12.48
CA LYS A 66 10.02 -31.18 11.16
C LYS A 66 8.86 -30.39 10.52
N ASP A 67 7.63 -30.91 10.64
CA ASP A 67 6.45 -30.32 10.01
C ASP A 67 6.03 -29.07 10.80
N VAL A 68 6.11 -29.14 12.14
CA VAL A 68 5.94 -27.97 13.02
C VAL A 68 6.94 -26.86 12.68
N SER A 69 8.21 -27.22 12.47
CA SER A 69 9.26 -26.27 12.09
C SER A 69 9.01 -25.65 10.71
N GLU A 70 8.48 -26.43 9.77
CA GLU A 70 8.12 -25.94 8.44
C GLU A 70 6.95 -24.95 8.50
N TYR A 71 5.87 -25.27 9.23
CA TYR A 71 4.74 -24.36 9.43
C TYR A 71 5.17 -23.07 10.15
N ALA A 72 6.03 -23.17 11.17
CA ALA A 72 6.57 -22.00 11.87
C ALA A 72 7.41 -21.12 10.92
N ARG A 73 8.19 -21.72 10.01
CA ARG A 73 8.93 -20.98 8.98
C ARG A 73 7.99 -20.26 8.01
N MET A 74 6.93 -20.92 7.56
CA MET A 74 5.93 -20.31 6.68
C MET A 74 5.24 -19.12 7.36
N MET A 75 4.85 -19.27 8.63
CA MET A 75 4.31 -18.18 9.44
C MET A 75 5.30 -17.00 9.54
N HIS A 76 6.57 -17.26 9.83
CA HIS A 76 7.58 -16.22 9.93
C HIS A 76 7.76 -15.45 8.61
N GLN A 77 7.78 -16.17 7.48
CA GLN A 77 7.86 -15.55 6.16
C GLN A 77 6.63 -14.66 5.87
N SER A 78 5.42 -15.15 6.17
CA SER A 78 4.19 -14.36 6.01
C SER A 78 4.17 -13.13 6.92
N ALA A 79 4.63 -13.25 8.17
CA ALA A 79 4.77 -12.11 9.06
C ALA A 79 5.76 -11.07 8.52
N GLY A 80 6.90 -11.51 7.96
CA GLY A 80 7.87 -10.62 7.32
C GLY A 80 7.28 -9.88 6.12
N GLN A 81 6.48 -10.56 5.29
CA GLN A 81 5.77 -9.93 4.17
C GLN A 81 4.76 -8.87 4.65
N ALA A 82 3.95 -9.20 5.66
CA ALA A 82 3.02 -8.24 6.25
C ALA A 82 3.76 -7.03 6.84
N ASN A 83 4.88 -7.26 7.53
CA ASN A 83 5.70 -6.18 8.09
C ASN A 83 6.26 -5.27 6.99
N ALA A 84 6.80 -5.83 5.91
CA ALA A 84 7.33 -5.04 4.79
C ALA A 84 6.24 -4.17 4.13
N LEU A 85 5.01 -4.69 4.00
CA LEU A 85 3.87 -3.90 3.51
C LEU A 85 3.51 -2.76 4.48
N LEU A 86 3.61 -3.00 5.79
CA LEU A 86 3.37 -1.98 6.81
C LEU A 86 4.47 -0.89 6.80
N GLU A 87 5.74 -1.26 6.75
CA GLU A 87 6.86 -0.30 6.65
C GLU A 87 6.73 0.54 5.38
N ASN A 88 6.43 -0.09 4.24
CA ASN A 88 6.15 0.63 3.01
C ASN A 88 5.03 1.66 3.24
N LEU A 89 3.94 1.32 3.93
CA LEU A 89 2.87 2.28 4.20
C LEU A 89 3.33 3.48 5.07
N LEU A 90 4.28 3.28 5.98
CA LEU A 90 4.79 4.31 6.90
C LEU A 90 5.84 5.23 6.26
N ASP A 91 6.53 4.75 5.22
CA ASP A 91 7.59 5.50 4.51
C ASP A 91 7.05 6.44 3.41
N TRP A 92 5.76 6.37 3.06
CA TRP A 92 5.08 7.26 2.10
C TRP A 92 4.59 8.58 2.71
#